data_AF-A0A838J1U8-F1
#
_entry.id   AF-A0A838J1U8-F1
#
_cell.length_a   1.000
_cell.length_b   1.000
_cell.length_c   1.000
_cell.angle_alpha   90.00
_cell.angle_beta   90.00
_cell.angle_gamma   90.00
#
_symmetry.space_group_name_H-M   'P 1'
#
loop_
_entity.id
_entity.type
_entity.pdbx_description
1 polymer ?
#
loop_
_entity_poly.entity_id
_entity_poly.type
_entity_poly.pdbx_seq_one_letter_code
_entity_poly.pdbx_strand_id
1 'polypeptide(L)'
;METISTRLKKIAMSFTPSQATQPTQGTSTLHHQASFVIPSSLTLQRLEDSTIQAEARRCLTLLGEQPTEKQWDMILASTTSTRVSAGAGSGKSTTLILRLLIMHKLLGIPLDEMHVFSFTNASVVDFRKKLTDKLIRWEEVVEHKKLSDQQRAGLKKLVERTVTTFHSVLYRLQRDVLPGISPSSELFDMLKDERPSKNKPSVLSEEDLKSENPFLSTTLSAKQDEVLTAAHSRAYNNSPRYQELMTILRQELDRLYWLRIAEAPTPEDQTRNWFWNRLLQ
;
A
#
# COMPACT_ATOMS: atom_id res chain seq x y z
N MET A 1 -5.00 -41.22 -37.24
CA MET A 1 -5.99 -40.32 -36.62
C MET A 1 -6.62 -41.06 -35.46
N GLU A 2 -6.13 -40.79 -34.25
CA GLU A 2 -6.81 -41.08 -33.00
C GLU A 2 -6.68 -39.81 -32.16
N THR A 3 -7.80 -39.32 -31.63
CA THR A 3 -7.98 -37.97 -31.11
C THR A 3 -7.48 -37.79 -29.67
N ILE A 4 -6.93 -36.60 -29.43
CA ILE A 4 -6.24 -36.08 -28.22
C ILE A 4 -7.06 -36.17 -26.91
N SER A 5 -8.36 -36.47 -26.99
CA SER A 5 -9.27 -36.56 -25.84
C SER A 5 -9.03 -37.78 -24.93
N THR A 6 -8.37 -38.84 -25.41
CA THR A 6 -8.25 -40.11 -24.65
C THR A 6 -6.99 -40.20 -23.77
N ARG A 7 -6.09 -39.21 -23.80
CA ARG A 7 -4.87 -39.19 -22.96
C ARG A 7 -5.02 -38.49 -21.61
N LEU A 8 -6.13 -37.77 -21.37
CA LEU A 8 -6.33 -36.96 -20.16
C LEU A 8 -7.04 -37.67 -19.00
N LYS A 9 -7.36 -38.97 -19.12
CA LYS A 9 -8.00 -39.76 -18.05
C LYS A 9 -7.11 -40.78 -17.35
N LYS A 10 -5.79 -40.80 -17.62
CA LYS A 10 -4.86 -41.80 -17.06
C LYS A 10 -3.80 -41.26 -16.10
N ILE A 11 -3.85 -39.98 -15.73
CA ILE A 11 -2.93 -39.35 -14.77
C ILE A 11 -3.75 -38.75 -13.62
N ALA A 12 -4.68 -39.52 -13.11
CA ALA A 12 -5.42 -39.24 -11.89
C ALA A 12 -5.48 -40.55 -11.11
N MET A 13 -4.36 -40.95 -10.51
CA MET A 13 -4.26 -41.96 -9.43
C MET A 13 -2.77 -42.24 -9.11
N SER A 14 -2.19 -41.50 -8.16
CA SER A 14 -1.20 -42.00 -7.19
C SER A 14 -0.64 -40.84 -6.33
N PHE A 15 -1.23 -40.64 -5.14
CA PHE A 15 -0.55 -40.16 -3.93
C PHE A 15 0.09 -41.40 -3.24
N THR A 16 1.21 -41.43 -2.50
CA THR A 16 1.86 -40.60 -1.43
C THR A 16 3.25 -41.27 -1.10
N PRO A 17 4.10 -40.88 -0.10
CA PRO A 17 4.81 -39.61 0.21
C PRO A 17 6.34 -39.75 0.59
N SER A 18 7.03 -38.59 0.76
CA SER A 18 8.21 -38.26 1.62
C SER A 18 9.66 -38.72 1.32
N GLN A 19 10.61 -37.76 1.22
CA GLN A 19 11.77 -37.58 2.15
C GLN A 19 12.67 -36.35 1.79
N ALA A 20 13.58 -36.00 2.72
CA ALA A 20 14.09 -34.67 3.09
C ALA A 20 15.35 -34.09 2.36
N THR A 21 15.37 -32.75 2.27
CA THR A 21 16.45 -31.70 2.29
C THR A 21 17.88 -31.92 1.79
N GLN A 22 18.39 -30.94 1.01
CA GLN A 22 19.58 -30.11 1.32
C GLN A 22 19.58 -28.77 0.51
N PRO A 23 20.34 -27.73 0.93
CA PRO A 23 20.04 -26.32 0.65
C PRO A 23 20.80 -25.74 -0.55
N THR A 24 20.20 -24.78 -1.27
CA THR A 24 20.93 -23.98 -2.27
C THR A 24 20.37 -22.56 -2.37
N GLN A 25 21.23 -21.61 -1.99
CA GLN A 25 21.40 -20.20 -2.39
C GLN A 25 20.19 -19.38 -2.85
N GLY A 26 19.97 -18.28 -2.12
CA GLY A 26 18.83 -17.38 -2.25
C GLY A 26 18.66 -16.71 -3.61
N THR A 27 17.64 -17.15 -4.33
CA THR A 27 16.99 -16.42 -5.42
C THR A 27 15.77 -15.69 -4.89
N SER A 28 15.79 -14.36 -4.97
CA SER A 28 14.65 -13.49 -4.63
C SER A 28 13.48 -13.76 -5.56
N THR A 29 12.53 -14.57 -5.12
CA THR A 29 11.31 -14.92 -5.86
C THR A 29 10.19 -13.94 -5.51
N LEU A 30 9.60 -13.32 -6.52
CA LEU A 30 8.29 -12.66 -6.40
C LEU A 30 7.28 -13.76 -6.04
N HIS A 31 6.86 -13.81 -4.77
CA HIS A 31 5.83 -14.74 -4.33
C HIS A 31 4.47 -14.34 -4.92
N HIS A 32 4.08 -14.99 -6.03
CA HIS A 32 2.70 -15.02 -6.50
C HIS A 32 1.89 -15.96 -5.60
N GLN A 33 1.47 -15.49 -4.43
CA GLN A 33 0.33 -16.09 -3.74
C GLN A 33 -0.94 -15.54 -4.37
N ALA A 34 -1.74 -16.44 -4.95
CA ALA A 34 -3.10 -16.12 -5.40
C ALA A 34 -3.94 -15.76 -4.18
N SER A 35 -3.99 -14.47 -3.85
CA SER A 35 -4.82 -13.95 -2.77
C SER A 35 -6.28 -14.07 -3.20
N PHE A 36 -7.06 -14.87 -2.46
CA PHE A 36 -8.50 -15.10 -2.62
C PHE A 36 -9.38 -13.82 -2.65
N VAL A 37 -8.82 -12.66 -2.29
CA VAL A 37 -9.60 -11.48 -1.92
C VAL A 37 -9.98 -10.58 -3.12
N ILE A 38 -9.24 -10.62 -4.23
CA ILE A 38 -9.53 -9.74 -5.39
C ILE A 38 -9.45 -10.55 -6.68
N PRO A 39 -10.54 -10.62 -7.48
CA PRO A 39 -10.54 -11.34 -8.74
C PRO A 39 -9.53 -10.75 -9.73
N SER A 40 -9.05 -11.60 -10.64
CA SER A 40 -8.15 -11.22 -11.72
C SER A 40 -8.82 -10.18 -12.62
N SER A 41 -8.13 -9.07 -12.91
CA SER A 41 -8.61 -8.08 -13.87
C SER A 41 -8.20 -8.49 -15.29
N LEU A 42 -9.19 -8.78 -16.16
CA LEU A 42 -8.95 -9.07 -17.58
C LEU A 42 -8.22 -7.91 -18.28
N THR A 43 -8.51 -6.66 -17.88
CA THR A 43 -7.83 -5.48 -18.43
C THR A 43 -6.35 -5.47 -18.06
N LEU A 44 -5.99 -5.79 -16.81
CA LEU A 44 -4.59 -5.84 -16.38
C LEU A 44 -3.83 -7.05 -16.95
N GLN A 45 -4.51 -8.17 -17.19
CA GLN A 45 -3.91 -9.34 -17.84
C GLN A 45 -3.38 -9.02 -19.25
N ARG A 46 -3.93 -8.01 -19.93
CA ARG A 46 -3.40 -7.54 -21.21
C ARG A 46 -1.95 -7.06 -21.13
N LEU A 47 -1.44 -6.72 -19.95
CA LEU A 47 -0.02 -6.39 -19.77
C LEU A 47 0.91 -7.60 -19.97
N GLU A 48 0.38 -8.83 -20.00
CA GLU A 48 1.15 -10.05 -20.33
C GLU A 48 1.37 -10.19 -21.85
N ASP A 49 0.61 -9.46 -22.66
CA ASP A 49 0.74 -9.49 -24.13
C ASP A 49 2.08 -8.88 -24.56
N SER A 50 2.87 -9.66 -25.30
CA SER A 50 4.19 -9.25 -25.79
C SER A 50 4.14 -8.00 -26.68
N THR A 51 3.04 -7.78 -27.41
CA THR A 51 2.83 -6.59 -28.24
C THR A 51 2.66 -5.34 -27.39
N ILE A 52 1.85 -5.43 -26.31
CA ILE A 52 1.64 -4.33 -25.36
C ILE A 52 2.92 -4.04 -24.59
N GLN A 53 3.68 -5.06 -24.19
CA GLN A 53 4.96 -4.87 -23.52
C GLN A 53 6.00 -4.21 -24.42
N ALA A 54 6.10 -4.63 -25.68
CA ALA A 54 6.99 -4.01 -26.66
C ALA A 54 6.62 -2.55 -26.91
N GLU A 55 5.32 -2.26 -27.03
CA GLU A 55 4.83 -0.88 -27.21
C GLU A 55 5.08 -0.01 -25.99
N ALA A 56 4.88 -0.54 -24.77
CA ALA A 56 5.23 0.16 -23.53
C ALA A 56 6.72 0.53 -23.49
N ARG A 57 7.60 -0.43 -23.84
CA ARG A 57 9.04 -0.20 -23.93
C ARG A 57 9.38 0.87 -24.96
N ARG A 58 8.76 0.82 -26.15
CA ARG A 58 8.95 1.83 -27.21
C ARG A 58 8.56 3.23 -26.72
N CYS A 59 7.35 3.38 -26.18
CA CYS A 59 6.82 4.68 -25.74
C CYS A 59 7.61 5.27 -24.57
N LEU A 60 7.97 4.48 -23.57
CA LEU A 60 8.79 4.97 -22.46
C LEU A 60 10.20 5.35 -22.92
N THR A 61 10.79 4.62 -23.88
CA THR A 61 12.07 5.00 -24.51
C THR A 61 11.97 6.35 -25.22
N LEU A 62 10.89 6.61 -25.97
CA LEU A 62 10.66 7.90 -26.62
C LEU A 62 10.54 9.06 -25.61
N LEU A 63 9.99 8.78 -24.43
CA LEU A 63 9.91 9.74 -23.33
C LEU A 63 11.24 9.94 -22.57
N GLY A 64 12.31 9.25 -22.99
CA GLY A 64 13.63 9.30 -22.35
C GLY A 64 13.72 8.53 -21.03
N GLU A 65 12.76 7.62 -20.77
CA GLU A 65 12.75 6.80 -19.57
C GLU A 65 13.55 5.51 -19.78
N GLN A 66 14.36 5.14 -18.80
CA GLN A 66 15.13 3.89 -18.82
C GLN A 66 14.89 3.09 -17.53
N PRO A 67 13.71 2.45 -17.38
CA PRO A 67 13.45 1.63 -16.21
C PRO A 67 14.38 0.41 -16.17
N THR A 68 14.83 0.04 -14.98
CA THR A 68 15.53 -1.23 -14.72
C THR A 68 14.57 -2.42 -14.89
N GLU A 69 15.09 -3.65 -15.05
CA GLU A 69 14.24 -4.86 -15.13
C GLU A 69 13.25 -4.98 -13.97
N LYS A 70 13.69 -4.74 -12.72
CA LYS A 70 12.80 -4.75 -11.55
C LYS A 70 11.71 -3.68 -11.61
N GLN A 71 11.98 -2.55 -12.25
CA GLN A 71 10.98 -1.50 -12.45
C GLN A 71 10.02 -1.88 -13.58
N TRP A 72 10.49 -2.58 -14.62
CA TRP A 72 9.62 -3.16 -15.65
C TRP A 72 8.67 -4.19 -15.07
N ASP A 73 9.14 -5.07 -14.18
CA ASP A 73 8.29 -6.03 -13.46
C ASP A 73 7.15 -5.31 -12.72
N MET A 74 7.45 -4.19 -12.06
CA MET A 74 6.45 -3.36 -11.39
C MET A 74 5.51 -2.66 -12.38
N ILE A 75 6.05 -2.07 -13.47
CA ILE A 75 5.26 -1.32 -14.46
C ILE A 75 4.27 -2.25 -15.16
N LEU A 76 4.72 -3.44 -15.54
CA LEU A 76 3.97 -4.41 -16.35
C LEU A 76 3.27 -5.50 -15.53
N ALA A 77 3.29 -5.41 -14.19
CA ALA A 77 2.60 -6.38 -13.34
C ALA A 77 1.12 -6.53 -13.74
N SER A 78 0.71 -7.74 -14.10
CA SER A 78 -0.65 -8.06 -14.55
C SER A 78 -1.62 -8.38 -13.41
N THR A 79 -1.07 -8.60 -12.20
CA THR A 79 -1.87 -8.94 -11.02
C THR A 79 -2.70 -7.77 -10.50
N THR A 80 -3.90 -8.06 -10.00
CA THR A 80 -4.78 -7.05 -9.40
C THR A 80 -4.23 -6.46 -8.10
N SER A 81 -3.40 -7.21 -7.38
CA SER A 81 -2.73 -6.77 -6.16
C SER A 81 -1.24 -7.02 -6.26
N THR A 82 -0.46 -5.95 -6.36
CA THR A 82 1.00 -6.01 -6.44
C THR A 82 1.62 -5.31 -5.24
N ARG A 83 2.42 -6.04 -4.45
CA ARG A 83 3.21 -5.45 -3.36
C ARG A 83 4.63 -5.22 -3.85
N VAL A 84 5.13 -4.00 -3.67
CA VAL A 84 6.51 -3.63 -4.06
C VAL A 84 7.30 -3.30 -2.82
N SER A 85 8.42 -3.99 -2.61
CA SER A 85 9.41 -3.66 -1.57
C SER A 85 10.59 -2.95 -2.22
N ALA A 86 10.88 -1.73 -1.78
CA ALA A 86 11.89 -0.90 -2.43
C ALA A 86 12.52 0.12 -1.46
N GLY A 87 13.86 0.18 -1.43
CA GLY A 87 14.62 1.08 -0.55
C GLY A 87 14.50 2.56 -0.92
N ALA A 88 15.10 3.45 -0.15
CA ALA A 88 15.22 4.86 -0.51
C ALA A 88 15.96 5.02 -1.86
N GLY A 89 15.60 6.03 -2.66
CA GLY A 89 16.26 6.30 -3.96
C GLY A 89 15.95 5.33 -5.12
N SER A 90 15.27 4.20 -4.88
CA SER A 90 14.93 3.17 -5.89
C SER A 90 13.97 3.60 -7.01
N GLY A 91 13.47 4.84 -7.00
CA GLY A 91 12.55 5.33 -8.05
C GLY A 91 11.08 4.92 -7.90
N LYS A 92 10.64 4.38 -6.74
CA LYS A 92 9.24 3.96 -6.46
C LYS A 92 8.16 4.85 -7.08
N SER A 93 8.19 6.15 -6.78
CA SER A 93 7.18 7.10 -7.26
C SER A 93 7.23 7.26 -8.77
N THR A 94 8.43 7.32 -9.35
CA THR A 94 8.62 7.38 -10.80
C THR A 94 8.08 6.12 -11.47
N THR A 95 8.42 4.94 -10.95
CA THR A 95 7.93 3.67 -11.48
C THR A 95 6.41 3.55 -11.39
N LEU A 96 5.80 4.03 -10.30
CA LEU A 96 4.34 4.07 -10.17
C LEU A 96 3.69 5.04 -11.18
N ILE A 97 4.30 6.20 -11.43
CA ILE A 97 3.83 7.15 -12.46
C ILE A 97 3.86 6.50 -13.84
N LEU A 98 4.94 5.78 -14.17
CA LEU A 98 5.06 5.09 -15.45
C LEU A 98 4.01 3.98 -15.58
N ARG A 99 3.72 3.24 -14.51
CA ARG A 99 2.63 2.27 -14.49
C ARG A 99 1.27 2.91 -14.78
N LEU A 100 0.93 4.01 -14.09
CA LEU A 100 -0.32 4.73 -14.33
C LEU A 100 -0.43 5.23 -15.77
N LEU A 101 0.68 5.74 -16.31
CA LEU A 101 0.76 6.21 -17.69
C LEU A 101 0.47 5.09 -18.69
N ILE A 102 1.09 3.91 -18.51
CA ILE A 102 0.86 2.72 -19.35
C ILE A 102 -0.58 2.21 -19.22
N MET A 103 -1.11 2.11 -18.00
CA MET A 103 -2.49 1.72 -17.76
C MET A 103 -3.48 2.69 -18.45
N HIS A 104 -3.20 3.98 -18.40
CA HIS A 104 -4.07 4.98 -19.00
C HIS A 104 -3.99 4.95 -20.53
N LYS A 105 -2.77 4.93 -21.08
CA LYS A 105 -2.54 5.13 -22.51
C LYS A 105 -2.64 3.86 -23.34
N LEU A 106 -2.17 2.72 -22.83
CA LEU A 106 -2.17 1.46 -23.58
C LEU A 106 -3.36 0.58 -23.24
N LEU A 107 -3.81 0.58 -21.99
CA LEU A 107 -4.99 -0.21 -21.59
C LEU A 107 -6.30 0.57 -21.71
N GLY A 108 -6.23 1.90 -21.91
CA GLY A 108 -7.40 2.76 -22.07
C GLY A 108 -8.17 3.00 -20.78
N ILE A 109 -7.56 2.75 -19.61
CA ILE A 109 -8.22 2.97 -18.33
C ILE A 109 -8.30 4.49 -18.09
N PRO A 110 -9.49 5.07 -17.88
CA PRO A 110 -9.63 6.50 -17.58
C PRO A 110 -8.89 6.89 -16.30
N LEU A 111 -8.23 8.06 -16.30
CA LEU A 111 -7.47 8.52 -15.11
C LEU A 111 -8.37 8.84 -13.91
N ASP A 112 -9.65 9.18 -14.15
CA ASP A 112 -10.65 9.39 -13.10
C ASP A 112 -11.18 8.08 -12.48
N GLU A 113 -10.93 6.93 -13.12
CA GLU A 113 -11.14 5.60 -12.53
C GLU A 113 -9.91 5.11 -11.74
N MET A 114 -8.82 5.87 -11.76
CA MET A 114 -7.61 5.57 -10.99
C MET A 114 -7.52 6.45 -9.74
N HIS A 115 -7.05 5.85 -8.65
CA HIS A 115 -6.72 6.59 -7.43
C HIS A 115 -5.35 6.22 -6.88
N VAL A 116 -4.57 7.23 -6.53
CA VAL A 116 -3.25 7.11 -5.92
C VAL A 116 -3.28 7.81 -4.57
N PHE A 117 -2.92 7.06 -3.54
CA PHE A 117 -2.80 7.55 -2.19
C PHE A 117 -1.35 7.77 -1.82
N SER A 118 -1.07 8.90 -1.17
CA SER A 118 0.24 9.19 -0.60
C SER A 118 0.08 9.76 0.81
N PHE A 119 1.07 9.50 1.67
CA PHE A 119 1.01 9.86 3.07
C PHE A 119 1.21 11.36 3.33
N THR A 120 2.04 12.05 2.55
CA THR A 120 2.33 13.47 2.78
C THR A 120 1.82 14.34 1.63
N ASN A 121 1.39 15.56 1.97
CA ASN A 121 1.00 16.57 0.98
C ASN A 121 2.15 16.93 0.04
N ALA A 122 3.38 17.02 0.55
CA ALA A 122 4.57 17.29 -0.27
C ALA A 122 4.76 16.19 -1.34
N SER A 123 4.61 14.92 -0.96
CA SER A 123 4.66 13.80 -1.91
C SER A 123 3.50 13.84 -2.91
N VAL A 124 2.29 14.24 -2.51
CA VAL A 124 1.16 14.42 -3.43
C VAL A 124 1.45 15.52 -4.46
N VAL A 125 1.95 16.67 -4.02
CA VAL A 125 2.27 17.80 -4.90
C VAL A 125 3.35 17.41 -5.91
N ASP A 126 4.44 16.78 -5.44
CA ASP A 126 5.52 16.30 -6.31
C ASP A 126 5.03 15.24 -7.30
N PHE A 127 4.21 14.29 -6.84
CA PHE A 127 3.65 13.24 -7.69
C PHE A 127 2.72 13.82 -8.76
N ARG A 128 1.82 14.74 -8.39
CA ARG A 128 0.91 15.41 -9.33
C ARG A 128 1.67 16.16 -10.42
N LYS A 129 2.71 16.90 -10.03
CA LYS A 129 3.58 17.62 -10.98
C LYS A 129 4.19 16.64 -11.98
N LYS A 130 4.89 15.61 -11.49
CA LYS A 130 5.57 14.61 -12.33
C LYS A 130 4.59 13.85 -13.23
N LEU A 131 3.43 13.44 -12.72
CA LEU A 131 2.42 12.75 -13.53
C LEU A 131 1.85 13.65 -14.62
N THR A 132 1.55 14.92 -14.30
CA THR A 132 1.07 15.91 -15.27
C THR A 132 2.10 16.12 -16.39
N ASP A 133 3.37 16.30 -16.02
CA ASP A 133 4.47 16.49 -16.98
C ASP A 133 4.62 15.27 -17.90
N LYS A 134 4.47 14.05 -17.37
CA LYS A 134 4.52 12.81 -18.17
C LYS A 134 3.35 12.66 -19.12
N LEU A 135 2.14 13.01 -18.70
CA LEU A 135 0.95 12.97 -19.57
C LEU A 135 1.07 13.98 -20.71
N ILE A 136 1.52 15.20 -20.42
CA ILE A 136 1.76 16.23 -21.43
C ILE A 136 2.82 15.76 -22.43
N ARG A 137 3.95 15.24 -21.94
CA ARG A 137 5.01 14.72 -22.80
C ARG A 137 4.58 13.52 -23.64
N TRP A 138 3.70 12.66 -23.12
CA TRP A 138 3.12 11.58 -23.91
C TRP A 138 2.38 12.14 -25.14
N GLU A 139 1.49 13.12 -24.93
CA GLU A 139 0.73 13.73 -26.03
C GLU A 139 1.67 14.38 -27.05
N GLU A 140 2.71 15.08 -26.61
CA GLU A 140 3.62 15.82 -27.50
C GLU A 140 4.63 14.92 -28.24
N VAL A 141 5.19 13.92 -27.56
CA VAL A 141 6.32 13.12 -28.06
C VAL A 141 5.86 11.80 -28.67
N VAL A 142 4.87 11.14 -28.07
CA VAL A 142 4.39 9.83 -28.53
C VAL A 142 3.24 10.00 -29.53
N GLU A 143 2.27 10.86 -29.22
CA GLU A 143 1.10 11.10 -30.08
C GLU A 143 1.32 12.25 -31.09
N HIS A 144 2.46 12.95 -31.01
CA HIS A 144 2.79 14.12 -31.84
C HIS A 144 1.69 15.20 -31.86
N LYS A 145 0.98 15.33 -30.74
CA LYS A 145 -0.17 16.23 -30.57
C LYS A 145 0.21 17.41 -29.69
N LYS A 146 0.14 18.61 -30.26
CA LYS A 146 0.24 19.85 -29.48
C LYS A 146 -1.01 20.06 -28.65
N LEU A 147 -0.83 20.16 -27.34
CA LEU A 147 -1.89 20.50 -26.39
C LEU A 147 -2.07 22.01 -26.29
N SER A 148 -3.33 22.46 -26.37
CA SER A 148 -3.71 23.82 -25.99
C SER A 148 -3.63 24.02 -24.47
N ASP A 149 -3.59 25.27 -24.01
CA ASP A 149 -3.55 25.59 -22.58
C ASP A 149 -4.77 25.04 -21.83
N GLN A 150 -5.94 25.04 -22.46
CA GLN A 150 -7.16 24.45 -21.91
C GLN A 150 -7.02 22.94 -21.71
N GLN A 151 -6.41 22.22 -22.66
CA GLN A 151 -6.18 20.79 -22.54
C GLN A 151 -5.15 20.46 -21.45
N ARG A 152 -4.08 21.24 -21.34
CA ARG A 152 -3.09 21.12 -20.25
C ARG A 152 -3.74 21.34 -18.89
N ALA A 153 -4.59 22.36 -18.76
CA ALA A 153 -5.34 22.63 -17.54
C ALA A 153 -6.33 21.50 -17.22
N GLY A 154 -6.96 20.91 -18.23
CA GLY A 154 -7.82 19.72 -18.09
C GLY A 154 -7.07 18.52 -17.50
N LEU A 155 -5.90 18.20 -18.05
CA LEU A 155 -5.04 17.12 -17.54
C LEU A 155 -4.63 17.36 -16.09
N LYS A 156 -4.23 18.60 -15.75
CA LYS A 156 -3.87 18.96 -14.37
C LYS A 156 -5.03 18.70 -13.40
N LYS A 157 -6.25 19.13 -13.74
CA LYS A 157 -7.45 18.90 -12.91
C LYS A 157 -7.77 17.41 -12.74
N LEU A 158 -7.56 16.62 -13.79
CA LEU A 158 -7.76 15.17 -13.73
C LEU A 158 -6.76 14.52 -12.75
N VAL A 159 -5.48 14.87 -12.87
CA VAL A 159 -4.41 14.40 -11.98
C VAL A 159 -4.65 14.82 -10.52
N GLU A 160 -5.17 16.02 -10.28
CA GLU A 160 -5.54 16.47 -8.93
C GLU A 160 -6.63 15.59 -8.27
N ARG A 161 -7.53 15.01 -9.08
CA ARG A 161 -8.56 14.06 -8.60
C ARG A 161 -8.00 12.65 -8.43
N THR A 162 -7.11 12.22 -9.31
CA THR A 162 -6.45 10.91 -9.28
C THR A 162 -5.54 10.76 -8.05
N VAL A 163 -4.77 11.79 -7.70
CA VAL A 163 -3.73 11.70 -6.67
C VAL A 163 -4.10 12.53 -5.46
N THR A 164 -4.32 11.92 -4.31
CA THR A 164 -4.70 12.61 -3.07
C THR A 164 -4.04 11.99 -1.85
N THR A 165 -4.14 12.67 -0.71
CA THR A 165 -3.90 12.01 0.58
C THR A 165 -5.08 11.11 0.93
N PHE A 166 -4.86 10.20 1.89
CA PHE A 166 -5.91 9.32 2.41
C PHE A 166 -7.08 10.10 3.01
N HIS A 167 -6.78 11.09 3.86
CA HIS A 167 -7.80 11.91 4.54
C HIS A 167 -8.72 12.67 3.58
N SER A 168 -8.19 13.19 2.47
CA SER A 168 -9.02 13.89 1.47
C SER A 168 -10.06 12.98 0.82
N VAL A 169 -9.75 11.69 0.65
CA VAL A 169 -10.74 10.73 0.11
C VAL A 169 -11.77 10.37 1.15
N LEU A 170 -11.33 10.16 2.39
CA LEU A 170 -12.18 9.78 3.50
C LEU A 170 -13.24 10.85 3.79
N TYR A 171 -12.85 12.13 3.73
CA TYR A 171 -13.77 13.26 3.85
C TYR A 171 -14.82 13.28 2.72
N ARG A 172 -14.42 12.98 1.47
CA ARG A 172 -15.37 12.87 0.34
C ARG A 172 -16.35 11.71 0.55
N LEU A 173 -15.86 10.54 0.96
CA LEU A 173 -16.71 9.39 1.24
C LEU A 173 -17.72 9.69 2.36
N GLN A 174 -17.28 10.36 3.42
CA GLN A 174 -18.17 10.75 4.50
C GLN A 174 -19.29 11.68 4.02
N ARG A 175 -18.93 12.72 3.26
CA ARG A 175 -19.90 13.69 2.75
C ARG A 175 -20.86 13.11 1.73
N ASP A 176 -20.35 12.25 0.83
CA ASP A 176 -21.07 11.87 -0.40
C ASP A 176 -21.70 10.47 -0.31
N VAL A 177 -21.22 9.57 0.55
CA VAL A 177 -21.60 8.14 0.55
C VAL A 177 -22.24 7.64 1.85
N LEU A 178 -21.99 8.29 3.00
CA LEU A 178 -22.48 7.79 4.29
C LEU A 178 -23.77 8.53 4.74
N PRO A 179 -24.98 8.07 4.37
CA PRO A 179 -26.23 8.69 4.78
C PRO A 179 -26.40 8.61 6.31
N GLY A 180 -26.79 9.72 6.93
CA GLY A 180 -27.07 9.79 8.38
C GLY A 180 -25.87 10.10 9.26
N ILE A 181 -24.67 10.19 8.69
CA ILE A 181 -23.50 10.76 9.38
C ILE A 181 -23.56 12.27 9.18
N SER A 182 -23.82 13.02 10.26
CA SER A 182 -23.79 14.49 10.20
C SER A 182 -22.43 14.94 9.64
N PRO A 183 -22.39 15.89 8.68
CA PRO A 183 -21.14 16.40 8.10
C PRO A 183 -20.21 17.08 9.12
N SER A 184 -20.68 17.25 10.37
CA SER A 184 -19.95 17.75 11.53
C SER A 184 -19.32 16.66 12.40
N SER A 185 -19.55 15.37 12.13
CA SER A 185 -18.89 14.30 12.87
C SER A 185 -17.47 14.15 12.37
N GLU A 186 -16.49 14.30 13.25
CA GLU A 186 -15.11 14.01 12.89
C GLU A 186 -14.94 12.49 12.81
N LEU A 187 -14.30 12.02 11.74
CA LEU A 187 -13.95 10.61 11.65
C LEU A 187 -12.95 10.23 12.75
N PHE A 188 -12.96 8.98 13.20
CA PHE A 188 -12.12 8.50 14.31
C PHE A 188 -10.65 8.92 14.17
N ASP A 189 -10.04 8.71 13.00
CA ASP A 189 -8.64 9.09 12.72
C ASP A 189 -8.38 10.61 12.79
N MET A 190 -9.44 11.41 12.68
CA MET A 190 -9.40 12.87 12.70
C MET A 190 -9.75 13.47 14.08
N LEU A 191 -10.20 12.66 15.03
CA LEU A 191 -10.48 13.11 16.40
C LEU A 191 -9.20 13.61 17.06
N LYS A 192 -9.08 14.93 17.17
CA LYS A 192 -7.94 15.59 17.83
C LYS A 192 -8.35 16.13 19.19
N ASP A 193 -7.40 16.08 20.12
CA ASP A 193 -7.54 16.81 21.37
C ASP A 193 -7.59 18.31 21.05
N GLU A 194 -8.63 18.98 21.50
CA GLU A 194 -8.73 20.44 21.42
C GLU A 194 -7.59 21.03 22.25
N ARG A 195 -6.44 21.31 21.62
CA ARG A 195 -5.43 22.12 22.27
C ARG A 195 -6.04 23.51 22.44
N PRO A 196 -6.13 24.06 23.67
CA PRO A 196 -6.51 25.45 23.85
C PRO A 196 -5.31 26.30 23.43
N SER A 197 -5.12 26.53 22.14
CA SER A 197 -4.16 27.53 21.67
C SER A 197 -4.92 28.77 21.26
N LYS A 198 -5.06 29.70 22.20
CA LYS A 198 -5.55 31.05 21.96
C LYS A 198 -4.66 31.89 21.02
N ASN A 199 -3.58 31.34 20.45
CA ASN A 199 -2.68 32.04 19.54
C ASN A 199 -2.07 31.08 18.51
N LYS A 200 -2.83 30.69 17.48
CA LYS A 200 -2.27 30.29 16.19
C LYS A 200 -3.19 30.78 15.07
N PRO A 201 -2.66 31.42 14.01
CA PRO A 201 -3.44 31.72 12.81
C PRO A 201 -3.92 30.39 12.20
N SER A 202 -5.05 30.45 11.50
CA SER A 202 -5.81 29.35 10.87
C SER A 202 -5.09 28.56 9.76
N VAL A 203 -3.76 28.49 9.81
CA VAL A 203 -2.92 27.77 8.86
C VAL A 203 -2.28 26.60 9.58
N LEU A 204 -2.77 25.39 9.27
CA LEU A 204 -2.13 24.12 9.63
C LEU A 204 -0.67 24.16 9.16
N SER A 205 0.30 24.05 10.07
CA SER A 205 1.72 24.05 9.70
C SER A 205 2.08 22.73 9.02
N GLU A 206 3.03 22.77 8.08
CA GLU A 206 3.51 21.58 7.35
C GLU A 206 4.10 20.48 8.25
N GLU A 207 4.42 20.79 9.51
CA GLU A 207 4.87 19.81 10.51
C GLU A 207 3.70 19.06 11.17
N ASP A 208 2.57 19.73 11.39
CA ASP A 208 1.35 19.08 11.90
C ASP A 208 0.75 18.13 10.84
N LEU A 209 0.98 18.39 9.55
CA LEU A 209 0.61 17.50 8.43
C LEU A 209 1.58 16.32 8.22
N LYS A 210 2.77 16.32 8.86
CA LYS A 210 3.77 15.23 8.76
C LYS A 210 3.55 14.12 9.79
N SER A 211 2.84 14.41 10.89
CA SER A 211 2.45 13.42 11.91
C SER A 211 1.07 12.80 11.65
N GLU A 212 0.34 13.27 10.64
CA GLU A 212 -0.99 12.77 10.24
C GLU A 212 -0.88 11.51 9.37
N ASN A 213 -0.43 10.42 9.97
CA ASN A 213 -0.64 9.09 9.40
C ASN A 213 -1.29 8.18 10.45
N PRO A 214 -2.57 7.81 10.29
CA PRO A 214 -3.27 6.92 11.23
C PRO A 214 -2.64 5.52 11.33
N PHE A 215 -1.75 5.17 10.40
CA PHE A 215 -0.98 3.92 10.43
C PHE A 215 0.42 4.05 11.07
N LEU A 216 0.86 5.27 11.42
CA LEU A 216 2.18 5.50 12.05
C LEU A 216 2.07 6.02 13.49
N SER A 217 0.96 6.66 13.88
CA SER A 217 0.75 7.04 15.28
C SER A 217 0.28 5.83 16.08
N THR A 218 1.19 5.21 16.84
CA THR A 218 0.82 4.21 17.86
C THR A 218 0.13 4.83 19.08
N THR A 219 0.13 6.15 19.18
CA THR A 219 -0.46 6.91 20.28
C THR A 219 -1.79 7.52 19.85
N LEU A 220 -2.87 7.09 20.50
CA LEU A 220 -4.22 7.62 20.34
C LEU A 220 -4.34 8.99 21.02
N SER A 221 -5.17 9.89 20.48
CA SER A 221 -5.60 11.10 21.19
C SER A 221 -6.54 10.76 22.35
N ALA A 222 -6.72 11.68 23.30
CA ALA A 222 -7.66 11.45 24.41
C ALA A 222 -9.10 11.26 23.90
N LYS A 223 -9.53 12.02 22.89
CA LYS A 223 -10.84 11.81 22.23
C LYS A 223 -10.94 10.42 21.57
N GLN A 224 -9.89 9.94 20.92
CA GLN A 224 -9.87 8.60 20.33
C GLN A 224 -9.94 7.50 21.39
N ASP A 225 -9.19 7.66 22.48
CA ASP A 225 -9.18 6.73 23.60
C ASP A 225 -10.54 6.66 24.31
N GLU A 226 -11.21 7.80 24.48
CA GLU A 226 -12.56 7.87 25.02
C GLU A 226 -13.55 7.07 24.16
N VAL A 227 -13.52 7.26 22.85
CA VAL A 227 -14.40 6.53 21.90
C VAL A 227 -14.12 5.03 21.93
N LEU A 228 -12.85 4.61 21.94
CA LEU A 228 -12.50 3.20 22.03
C LEU A 228 -12.89 2.58 23.38
N THR A 229 -12.71 3.31 24.47
CA THR A 229 -13.10 2.86 25.82
C THR A 229 -14.61 2.70 25.92
N ALA A 230 -15.39 3.62 25.36
CA ALA A 230 -16.84 3.52 25.30
C ALA A 230 -17.28 2.33 24.44
N ALA A 231 -16.67 2.13 23.27
CA ALA A 231 -16.95 1.00 22.38
C ALA A 231 -16.60 -0.35 23.05
N HIS A 232 -15.43 -0.44 23.70
CA HIS A 232 -15.01 -1.59 24.47
C HIS A 232 -16.00 -1.89 25.60
N SER A 233 -16.35 -0.89 26.41
CA SER A 233 -17.28 -1.05 27.54
C SER A 233 -18.64 -1.56 27.07
N ARG A 234 -19.14 -1.01 25.96
CA ARG A 234 -20.40 -1.46 25.34
C ARG A 234 -20.29 -2.89 24.83
N ALA A 235 -19.23 -3.24 24.11
CA ALA A 235 -19.03 -4.58 23.56
C ALA A 235 -18.89 -5.62 24.67
N TYR A 236 -18.08 -5.31 25.68
CA TYR A 236 -17.87 -6.15 26.85
C TYR A 236 -19.17 -6.40 27.62
N ASN A 237 -19.98 -5.37 27.85
CA ASN A 237 -21.22 -5.54 28.62
C ASN A 237 -22.34 -6.27 27.86
N ASN A 238 -22.34 -6.20 26.52
CA ASN A 238 -23.47 -6.70 25.71
C ASN A 238 -23.15 -7.95 24.88
N SER A 239 -21.90 -8.42 24.83
CA SER A 239 -21.51 -9.58 24.01
C SER A 239 -20.71 -10.60 24.81
N PRO A 240 -21.32 -11.75 25.18
CA PRO A 240 -20.62 -12.84 25.87
C PRO A 240 -19.43 -13.37 25.08
N ARG A 241 -19.55 -13.46 23.75
CA ARG A 241 -18.46 -13.88 22.86
C ARG A 241 -17.28 -12.92 22.90
N TYR A 242 -17.54 -11.62 23.02
CA TYR A 242 -16.48 -10.62 23.14
C TYR A 242 -15.75 -10.76 24.49
N GLN A 243 -16.49 -10.99 25.57
CA GLN A 243 -15.90 -11.24 26.90
C GLN A 243 -14.96 -12.46 26.86
N GLU A 244 -15.41 -13.58 26.30
CA GLU A 244 -14.62 -14.80 26.16
C GLU A 244 -13.31 -14.54 25.40
N LEU A 245 -13.38 -13.87 24.24
CA LEU A 245 -12.20 -13.52 23.45
C LEU A 245 -11.24 -12.60 24.21
N MET A 246 -11.76 -11.62 24.96
CA MET A 246 -10.93 -10.74 25.79
C MET A 246 -10.26 -11.48 26.95
N THR A 247 -10.94 -12.45 27.56
CA THR A 247 -10.33 -13.32 28.58
C THR A 247 -9.19 -14.14 28.01
N ILE A 248 -9.36 -14.73 26.83
CA ILE A 248 -8.29 -15.49 26.15
C ILE A 248 -7.09 -14.58 25.84
N LEU A 249 -7.34 -13.40 25.28
CA LEU A 249 -6.28 -12.43 24.98
C LEU A 249 -5.52 -11.98 26.24
N ARG A 250 -6.24 -11.78 27.35
CA ARG A 250 -5.62 -11.40 28.63
C ARG A 250 -4.74 -12.50 29.19
N GLN A 251 -5.21 -13.76 29.17
CA GLN A 251 -4.42 -14.91 29.61
C GLN A 251 -3.15 -15.08 28.76
N GLU A 252 -3.25 -14.90 27.44
CA GLU A 252 -2.12 -14.99 26.54
C GLU A 252 -1.11 -13.86 26.76
N LEU A 253 -1.60 -12.64 27.03
CA LEU A 253 -0.75 -11.50 27.36
C LEU A 253 0.04 -11.75 28.66
N ASP A 254 -0.61 -12.28 29.69
CA ASP A 254 0.06 -12.66 30.95
C ASP A 254 1.08 -13.78 30.71
N ARG A 255 0.75 -14.79 29.90
CA ARG A 255 1.67 -15.89 29.52
C ARG A 255 2.92 -15.35 28.83
N LEU A 256 2.76 -14.46 27.85
CA LEU A 256 3.87 -13.86 27.10
C LEU A 256 4.71 -12.94 27.97
N TYR A 257 4.09 -12.19 28.88
CA TYR A 257 4.79 -11.37 29.87
C TYR A 257 5.72 -12.23 30.75
N TRP A 258 5.20 -13.35 31.27
CA TRP A 258 6.00 -14.27 32.08
C TRP A 258 7.10 -14.98 31.32
N LEU A 259 6.87 -15.38 30.07
CA LEU A 259 7.90 -15.94 29.20
C LEU A 259 9.04 -14.95 28.97
N ARG A 260 8.71 -13.67 28.70
CA ARG A 260 9.72 -12.62 28.51
C ARG A 260 10.56 -12.38 29.76
N ILE A 261 9.97 -12.50 30.95
CA ILE A 261 10.70 -12.41 32.21
C ILE A 261 11.57 -13.65 32.43
N ALA A 262 11.05 -14.85 32.15
CA ALA A 262 11.79 -16.10 32.31
C ALA A 262 12.98 -16.21 31.34
N GLU A 263 12.87 -15.64 30.14
CA GLU A 263 13.93 -15.57 29.13
C GLU A 263 14.84 -14.34 29.30
N ALA A 264 14.53 -13.42 30.23
CA ALA A 264 15.38 -12.28 30.49
C ALA A 264 16.70 -12.76 31.13
N PRO A 265 17.87 -12.36 30.60
CA PRO A 265 19.15 -12.80 31.13
C PRO A 265 19.25 -12.35 32.58
N THR A 266 19.55 -13.29 33.46
CA THR A 266 19.73 -13.01 34.88
C THR A 266 20.87 -12.00 35.08
N PRO A 267 20.91 -11.24 36.19
CA PRO A 267 22.04 -10.35 36.49
C PRO A 267 23.39 -11.07 36.45
N GLU A 268 23.41 -12.37 36.76
CA GLU A 268 24.57 -13.26 36.64
C GLU A 268 24.96 -13.52 35.18
N ASP A 269 24.00 -13.75 34.28
CA ASP A 269 24.27 -13.92 32.84
C ASP A 269 24.79 -12.62 32.20
N GLN A 270 24.30 -11.46 32.66
CA GLN A 270 24.79 -10.15 32.21
C GLN A 270 26.22 -9.86 32.70
N THR A 271 26.54 -10.21 33.95
CA THR A 271 27.92 -10.08 34.47
C THR A 271 28.87 -11.08 33.83
N ARG A 272 28.43 -12.31 33.54
CA ARG A 272 29.23 -13.31 32.84
C ARG A 272 29.52 -12.90 31.39
N ASN A 273 28.53 -12.37 30.67
CA ASN A 273 28.74 -11.83 29.32
C ASN A 273 29.61 -10.57 29.32
N TRP A 274 29.46 -9.68 30.30
CA TRP A 274 30.34 -8.53 30.47
C TRP A 274 31.79 -8.95 30.74
N PHE A 275 32.00 -9.95 31.60
CA PHE A 275 33.33 -10.48 31.95
C PHE A 275 34.03 -11.09 30.73
N TRP A 276 33.35 -11.94 29.95
CA TRP A 276 33.93 -12.56 28.75
C TRP A 276 34.22 -11.55 27.64
N ASN A 277 33.34 -10.56 27.42
CA ASN A 277 33.57 -9.51 26.42
C ASN A 277 34.76 -8.60 26.76
N ARG A 278 35.12 -8.46 28.04
CA ARG A 278 36.27 -7.66 28.49
C ARG A 278 37.59 -8.44 28.49
N LEU A 279 37.53 -9.77 28.45
CA LEU A 279 38.69 -10.67 28.43
C LEU A 279 39.15 -10.99 26.98
N LEU A 280 38.30 -10.71 26.00
CA LEU A 280 38.53 -10.94 24.56
C LEU A 280 38.84 -9.65 23.77
N GLN A 281 39.06 -8.51 24.46
CA GLN A 281 39.69 -7.29 23.93
C GLN A 281 41.12 -7.19 24.45
#